data_AF-A0A8R1EWE5-F1
#
_entry.id   AF-A0A8R1EWE5-F1
#
_cell.length_a   1.000
_cell.length_b   1.000
_cell.length_c   1.000
_cell.angle_alpha   90.00
_cell.angle_beta   90.00
_cell.angle_gamma   90.00
#
_symmetry.space_group_name_H-M   'P 1'
#
loop_
_entity.id
_entity.type
_entity.pdbx_description
1 polymer ?
#
loop_
_entity_poly.entity_id
_entity_poly.type
_entity_poly.pdbx_seq_one_letter_code
_entity_poly.pdbx_strand_id
1 'polypeptide(L)'
;MSVELAREILSVDLTNEEHRKPAFFRRQYYKLAAKYHPDKNPEGREMFERINAAYELLSSESVNNSIMPDSHRIVLCLQAQSIIYSRYSKELSEYKYAGYSQLIKTIDLEAKDEALFIKGGGDLLSAAIELANYTLISSALNAEQLRRDNGLEALVTAFDRCVPMVTMSSNPDDMPVQVCIHVCDCFATAATFEACRQRLMEMPSIFGALCRLLQFSNLPRLSTASAQCIRAMAVDTLLQ
;
A
#
# COMPACT_ATOMS: atom_id res chain seq x y z
N MET A 1 -4.05 5.17 32.25
CA MET A 1 -5.40 5.46 31.73
C MET A 1 -5.47 5.00 30.28
N SER A 2 -6.52 4.28 29.87
CA SER A 2 -6.68 3.83 28.48
C SER A 2 -7.36 4.90 27.61
N VAL A 3 -7.31 4.72 26.29
CA VAL A 3 -7.94 5.62 25.32
C VAL A 3 -9.47 5.62 25.47
N GLU A 4 -10.07 4.46 25.73
CA GLU A 4 -11.51 4.31 25.95
C GLU A 4 -11.96 5.09 27.19
N LEU A 5 -11.20 4.98 28.28
CA LEU A 5 -11.49 5.70 29.52
C LEU A 5 -11.32 7.22 29.35
N ALA A 6 -10.30 7.67 28.61
CA ALA A 6 -10.11 9.09 28.31
C ALA A 6 -11.24 9.65 27.45
N ARG A 7 -11.75 8.87 26.49
CA ARG A 7 -12.93 9.22 25.68
C ARG A 7 -14.18 9.37 26.51
N GLU A 8 -14.41 8.46 27.45
CA GLU A 8 -15.55 8.54 28.36
C GLU A 8 -15.48 9.79 29.24
N ILE A 9 -14.30 10.07 29.83
CA ILE A 9 -14.06 11.24 30.69
C ILE A 9 -14.32 12.56 29.95
N LEU A 10 -13.86 12.69 28.70
CA LEU A 10 -14.08 13.89 27.89
C LEU A 10 -15.36 13.86 27.04
N SER A 11 -16.16 12.79 27.16
CA SER A 11 -17.38 12.56 26.36
C SER A 11 -17.13 12.70 24.85
N VAL A 12 -16.05 12.07 24.38
CA VAL A 12 -15.60 12.07 22.98
C VAL A 12 -16.03 10.79 22.28
N ASP A 13 -16.79 10.96 21.21
CA ASP A 13 -17.13 9.88 20.29
C ASP A 13 -16.34 9.99 18.97
N LEU A 14 -15.31 9.16 18.80
CA LEU A 14 -14.45 9.14 17.61
C LEU A 14 -15.13 8.57 16.36
N THR A 15 -16.36 8.05 16.45
CA THR A 15 -17.13 7.71 15.24
C THR A 15 -17.65 8.96 14.53
N ASN A 16 -17.71 10.09 15.24
CA ASN A 16 -18.09 11.39 14.70
C ASN A 16 -16.86 12.20 14.27
N GLU A 17 -16.83 12.66 13.02
CA GLU A 17 -15.71 13.44 12.46
C GLU A 17 -15.45 14.76 13.20
N GLU A 18 -16.49 15.44 13.69
CA GLU A 18 -16.34 16.68 14.45
C GLU A 18 -15.60 16.45 15.77
N HIS A 19 -15.83 15.31 16.39
CA HIS A 19 -15.21 14.95 17.66
C HIS A 19 -13.73 14.58 17.49
N ARG A 20 -13.26 14.25 16.27
CA ARG A 20 -11.84 13.97 15.99
C ARG A 20 -10.98 15.23 15.94
N LYS A 21 -11.59 16.42 15.83
CA LYS A 21 -10.86 17.68 15.70
C LYS A 21 -10.23 18.08 17.04
N PRO A 22 -8.95 18.50 17.08
CA PRO A 22 -8.31 18.99 18.31
C PRO A 22 -9.08 20.13 19.00
N ALA A 23 -9.78 20.95 18.21
CA ALA A 23 -10.65 22.01 18.71
C ALA A 23 -11.80 21.48 19.58
N PHE A 24 -12.35 20.30 19.26
CA PHE A 24 -13.40 19.66 20.05
C PHE A 24 -12.86 19.19 21.40
N PHE A 25 -11.71 18.50 21.41
CA PHE A 25 -11.05 18.07 22.67
C PHE A 25 -10.77 19.26 23.58
N ARG A 26 -10.22 20.34 23.02
CA ARG A 26 -9.91 21.56 23.76
C ARG A 26 -11.17 22.21 24.34
N ARG A 27 -12.27 22.22 23.58
CA ARG A 27 -13.58 22.72 24.05
C ARG A 27 -14.13 21.89 25.21
N GLN A 28 -14.12 20.56 25.10
CA GLN A 28 -14.60 19.69 26.19
C GLN A 28 -13.71 19.78 27.42
N TYR A 29 -12.40 19.82 27.24
CA TYR A 29 -11.44 20.04 28.32
C TYR A 29 -11.76 21.32 29.09
N TYR A 30 -11.85 22.48 28.42
CA TYR A 30 -12.13 23.74 29.14
C TYR A 30 -13.48 23.72 29.86
N LYS A 31 -14.51 23.12 29.25
CA LYS A 31 -15.84 22.99 29.86
C LYS A 31 -15.78 22.18 31.16
N LEU A 32 -15.09 21.05 31.15
CA LEU A 32 -14.99 20.14 32.30
C LEU A 32 -14.00 20.67 33.35
N ALA A 33 -12.85 21.20 32.92
CA ALA A 33 -11.84 21.81 33.77
C ALA A 33 -12.43 23.00 34.55
N ALA A 34 -13.25 23.85 33.92
CA ALA A 34 -13.91 24.95 34.60
C ALA A 34 -14.97 24.49 35.63
N LYS A 35 -15.62 23.35 35.38
CA LYS A 35 -16.64 22.76 36.27
C LYS A 35 -16.02 22.10 37.50
N TYR A 36 -14.89 21.41 37.33
CA TYR A 36 -14.22 20.66 38.40
C TYR A 36 -12.98 21.34 38.95
N HIS A 37 -12.79 22.64 38.68
CA HIS A 37 -11.62 23.38 39.16
C HIS A 37 -11.53 23.34 40.70
N PRO A 38 -10.36 22.99 41.29
CA PRO A 38 -10.20 22.84 42.74
C PRO A 38 -10.62 24.07 43.54
N ASP A 39 -10.35 25.28 43.03
CA ASP A 39 -10.74 26.54 43.68
C ASP A 39 -12.24 26.73 43.84
N LYS A 40 -13.05 26.14 42.95
CA LYS A 40 -14.52 26.25 42.96
C LYS A 40 -15.18 25.02 43.54
N ASN A 41 -14.45 23.90 43.58
CA ASN A 41 -14.96 22.61 43.99
C ASN A 41 -13.85 21.86 44.76
N PRO A 42 -13.81 21.96 46.09
CA PRO A 42 -12.74 21.41 46.92
C PRO A 42 -12.54 19.89 46.76
N GLU A 43 -13.62 19.15 46.44
CA GLU A 43 -13.59 17.71 46.14
C GLU A 43 -13.33 17.39 44.66
N GLY A 44 -13.29 18.41 43.79
CA GLY A 44 -13.15 18.27 42.33
C GLY A 44 -11.73 17.98 41.84
N ARG A 45 -10.72 18.03 42.72
CA ARG A 45 -9.30 17.91 42.36
C ARG A 45 -8.97 16.60 41.65
N GLU A 46 -9.44 15.46 42.17
CA GLU A 46 -9.19 14.16 41.57
C GLU A 46 -9.79 14.06 40.16
N MET A 47 -11.02 14.56 39.98
CA MET A 47 -11.67 14.58 38.67
C MET A 47 -10.96 15.54 37.70
N PHE A 48 -10.48 16.69 38.19
CA PHE A 48 -9.71 17.64 37.40
C PHE A 48 -8.40 17.04 36.88
N GLU A 49 -7.66 16.32 37.72
CA GLU A 49 -6.43 15.61 37.33
C GLU A 49 -6.73 14.53 36.27
N ARG A 50 -7.84 13.79 36.43
CA ARG A 50 -8.31 12.82 35.42
C ARG A 50 -8.70 13.48 34.09
N ILE A 51 -9.36 14.63 34.12
CA ILE A 51 -9.72 15.41 32.93
C ILE A 51 -8.46 15.90 32.20
N ASN A 52 -7.46 16.39 32.95
CA ASN A 52 -6.22 16.88 32.37
C ASN A 52 -5.42 15.73 31.71
N ALA A 53 -5.27 14.61 32.41
CA ALA A 53 -4.62 13.44 31.85
C ALA A 53 -5.38 12.90 30.62
N ALA A 54 -6.72 12.97 30.61
CA ALA A 54 -7.54 12.50 29.48
C ALA A 54 -7.35 13.40 28.26
N TYR A 55 -7.25 14.72 28.50
CA TYR A 55 -6.94 15.69 27.46
C TYR A 55 -5.53 15.50 26.90
N GLU A 56 -4.51 15.33 27.73
CA GLU A 56 -3.14 15.06 27.26
C GLU A 56 -3.08 13.79 26.41
N LEU A 57 -3.76 12.72 26.84
CA LEU A 57 -3.80 11.47 26.08
C LEU A 57 -4.49 11.63 24.72
N LEU A 58 -5.68 12.24 24.67
CA LEU A 58 -6.43 12.41 23.41
C LEU A 58 -5.85 13.51 22.49
N SER A 59 -5.18 14.51 23.05
CA SER A 59 -4.50 15.56 22.29
C SER A 59 -3.11 15.15 21.81
N SER A 60 -2.53 14.08 22.35
CA SER A 60 -1.31 13.49 21.82
C SER A 60 -1.53 13.01 20.38
N GLU A 61 -0.64 13.40 19.47
CA GLU A 61 -0.70 13.05 18.03
C GLU A 61 -0.81 11.53 17.80
N SER A 62 -0.32 10.71 18.75
CA SER A 62 -0.41 9.26 18.71
C SER A 62 -1.84 8.70 18.68
N VAL A 63 -2.83 9.37 19.30
CA VAL A 63 -4.22 8.86 19.36
C VAL A 63 -5.04 9.28 18.15
N ASN A 64 -4.77 10.46 17.58
CA ASN A 64 -5.39 10.85 16.31
C ASN A 64 -4.85 10.03 15.13
N ASN A 65 -3.59 9.60 15.19
CA ASN A 65 -2.97 8.71 14.21
C ASN A 65 -3.28 7.21 14.43
N SER A 66 -3.91 6.82 15.55
CA SER A 66 -4.14 5.40 15.87
C SER A 66 -5.46 4.83 15.35
N ILE A 67 -6.33 5.66 14.76
CA ILE A 67 -7.68 5.23 14.34
C ILE A 67 -7.69 4.78 12.87
N MET A 68 -6.81 5.34 12.04
CA MET A 68 -6.62 4.88 10.66
C MET A 68 -5.22 4.29 10.49
N PRO A 69 -5.08 3.24 9.67
CA PRO A 69 -3.77 2.70 9.34
C PRO A 69 -2.89 3.80 8.75
N ASP A 70 -1.75 4.05 9.38
CA ASP A 70 -0.75 4.99 8.88
C ASP A 70 -0.11 4.40 7.61
N SER A 71 -0.42 4.98 6.45
CA SER A 71 0.08 4.53 5.14
C SER A 71 1.60 4.44 5.11
N HIS A 72 2.30 5.38 5.76
CA HIS A 72 3.75 5.36 5.82
C HIS A 72 4.28 4.13 6.57
N ARG A 73 3.63 3.74 7.68
CA ARG A 73 3.98 2.51 8.41
C ARG A 73 3.70 1.26 7.58
N ILE A 74 2.62 1.26 6.81
CA ILE A 74 2.31 0.13 5.91
C ILE A 74 3.39 0.01 4.84
N VAL A 75 3.77 1.12 4.20
CA VAL A 75 4.86 1.17 3.22
C VAL A 75 6.15 0.60 3.82
N LEU A 76 6.54 1.04 5.02
CA LEU A 76 7.72 0.51 5.71
C LEU A 76 7.63 -1.00 5.96
N CYS A 77 6.47 -1.51 6.37
CA CYS A 77 6.25 -2.95 6.55
C CYS A 77 6.37 -3.72 5.24
N LEU A 78 5.81 -3.23 4.14
CA LEU A 78 5.88 -3.86 2.83
C LEU A 78 7.33 -3.89 2.30
N GLN A 79 8.04 -2.76 2.41
CA GLN A 79 9.44 -2.66 2.00
C GLN A 79 10.36 -3.57 2.82
N ALA A 80 10.14 -3.66 4.14
CA ALA A 80 10.87 -4.61 4.98
C ALA A 80 10.67 -6.06 4.50
N GLN A 81 9.45 -6.41 4.08
CA GLN A 81 9.16 -7.72 3.52
C GLN A 81 9.80 -7.92 2.14
N SER A 82 9.83 -6.90 1.28
CA SER A 82 10.57 -6.94 0.01
C SER A 82 12.06 -7.24 0.22
N ILE A 83 12.67 -6.63 1.24
CA ILE A 83 14.06 -6.91 1.63
C ILE A 83 14.23 -8.36 2.11
N ILE A 84 13.28 -8.86 2.92
CA ILE A 84 13.31 -10.25 3.40
C ILE A 84 13.21 -11.23 2.24
N TYR A 85 12.25 -11.05 1.33
CA TYR A 85 12.05 -11.92 0.18
C TYR A 85 13.20 -11.84 -0.82
N SER A 86 13.80 -10.67 -1.04
CA SER A 86 14.96 -10.52 -1.92
C SER A 86 16.22 -11.20 -1.37
N ARG A 87 16.43 -11.18 -0.04
CA ARG A 87 17.64 -11.73 0.59
C ARG A 87 17.54 -13.20 0.96
N TYR A 88 16.36 -13.66 1.36
CA TYR A 88 16.11 -15.01 1.86
C TYR A 88 15.11 -15.77 0.97
N SER A 89 15.14 -15.48 -0.34
CA SER A 89 14.28 -16.09 -1.35
C SER A 89 14.30 -17.62 -1.30
N LYS A 90 15.49 -18.20 -1.11
CA LYS A 90 15.67 -19.65 -1.08
C LYS A 90 14.94 -20.29 0.10
N GLU A 91 15.11 -19.73 1.29
CA GLU A 91 14.46 -20.19 2.52
C GLU A 91 12.93 -20.02 2.47
N LEU A 92 12.46 -18.96 1.80
CA LEU A 92 11.04 -18.63 1.69
C LEU A 92 10.33 -19.37 0.55
N SER A 93 11.07 -19.98 -0.38
CA SER A 93 10.54 -20.63 -1.58
C SER A 93 9.56 -21.78 -1.30
N GLU A 94 9.67 -22.40 -0.12
CA GLU A 94 8.81 -23.49 0.34
C GLU A 94 7.41 -23.01 0.76
N TYR A 95 7.22 -21.70 0.97
CA TYR A 95 5.99 -21.14 1.52
C TYR A 95 5.30 -20.19 0.55
N LYS A 96 3.96 -20.24 0.56
CA LYS A 96 3.15 -19.18 -0.04
C LYS A 96 3.26 -17.91 0.80
N TYR A 97 3.31 -16.75 0.14
CA TYR A 97 3.19 -15.49 0.85
C TYR A 97 1.80 -15.38 1.48
N ALA A 98 1.75 -15.34 2.82
CA ALA A 98 0.50 -15.38 3.57
C ALA A 98 -0.36 -14.11 3.39
N GLY A 99 0.24 -13.00 2.96
CA GLY A 99 -0.42 -11.71 2.85
C GLY A 99 -1.15 -11.45 1.53
N TYR A 100 -1.26 -12.42 0.60
CA TYR A 100 -1.78 -12.16 -0.76
C TYR A 100 -3.17 -11.52 -0.79
N SER A 101 -4.10 -11.99 0.03
CA SER A 101 -5.47 -11.45 0.06
C SER A 101 -5.48 -9.94 0.33
N GLN A 102 -4.66 -9.47 1.28
CA GLN A 102 -4.56 -8.04 1.58
C GLN A 102 -3.69 -7.30 0.58
N LEU A 103 -2.59 -7.91 0.12
CA LEU A 103 -1.68 -7.30 -0.85
C LEU A 103 -2.39 -6.99 -2.16
N ILE A 104 -3.15 -7.95 -2.72
CA ILE A 104 -3.90 -7.78 -3.96
C ILE A 104 -4.98 -6.71 -3.79
N LYS A 105 -5.69 -6.73 -2.65
CA LYS A 105 -6.70 -5.72 -2.34
C LYS A 105 -6.09 -4.32 -2.24
N THR A 106 -4.92 -4.18 -1.62
CA THR A 106 -4.19 -2.90 -1.57
C THR A 106 -3.80 -2.44 -2.97
N ILE A 107 -3.25 -3.31 -3.81
CA ILE A 107 -2.91 -2.96 -5.20
C ILE A 107 -4.15 -2.49 -5.96
N ASP A 108 -5.27 -3.21 -5.85
CA ASP A 108 -6.50 -2.87 -6.55
C ASP A 108 -7.09 -1.53 -6.10
N LEU A 109 -7.12 -1.27 -4.79
CA LEU A 109 -7.64 -0.02 -4.23
C LEU A 109 -6.76 1.17 -4.63
N GLU A 110 -5.45 1.05 -4.46
CA GLU A 110 -4.51 2.15 -4.77
C GLU A 110 -4.43 2.42 -6.28
N ALA A 111 -4.49 1.38 -7.12
CA ALA A 111 -4.50 1.54 -8.57
C ALA A 111 -5.76 2.27 -9.07
N LYS A 112 -6.89 2.11 -8.38
CA LYS A 112 -8.16 2.76 -8.71
C LYS A 112 -8.34 4.12 -8.04
N ASP A 113 -7.41 4.53 -7.19
CA ASP A 113 -7.48 5.84 -6.54
C ASP A 113 -7.29 6.96 -7.57
N GLU A 114 -8.19 7.93 -7.58
CA GLU A 114 -8.10 9.14 -8.40
C GLU A 114 -6.93 10.04 -7.95
N ALA A 115 -6.53 9.94 -6.69
CA ALA A 115 -5.40 10.65 -6.11
C ALA A 115 -4.04 9.99 -6.38
N LEU A 116 -3.99 8.88 -7.12
CA LEU A 116 -2.77 8.07 -7.33
C LEU A 116 -1.55 8.88 -7.77
N PHE A 117 -1.74 9.89 -8.62
CA PHE A 117 -0.65 10.70 -9.19
C PHE A 117 -0.49 12.09 -8.54
N ILE A 118 -1.17 12.34 -7.43
CA ILE A 118 -0.96 13.56 -6.63
C ILE A 118 0.38 13.45 -5.91
N LYS A 119 1.02 14.57 -5.57
CA LYS A 119 2.30 14.60 -4.84
C LYS A 119 2.16 13.85 -3.51
N GLY A 120 2.97 12.79 -3.32
CA GLY A 120 2.91 11.89 -2.17
C GLY A 120 1.89 10.75 -2.30
N GLY A 121 1.22 10.63 -3.44
CA GLY A 121 0.39 9.49 -3.81
C GLY A 121 1.20 8.36 -4.46
N GLY A 122 0.65 7.14 -4.40
CA GLY A 122 1.21 5.97 -5.08
C GLY A 122 2.37 5.27 -4.38
N ASP A 123 2.88 5.80 -3.26
CA ASP A 123 3.93 5.15 -2.45
C ASP A 123 3.49 3.75 -1.98
N LEU A 124 2.23 3.62 -1.55
CA LEU A 124 1.67 2.36 -1.11
C LEU A 124 1.48 1.37 -2.27
N LEU A 125 1.02 1.84 -3.44
CA LEU A 125 0.96 1.03 -4.66
C LEU A 125 2.35 0.51 -5.04
N SER A 126 3.34 1.39 -5.07
CA SER A 126 4.71 1.07 -5.45
C SER A 126 5.30 0.00 -4.53
N ALA A 127 5.20 0.18 -3.21
CA ALA A 127 5.69 -0.78 -2.23
C ALA A 127 4.95 -2.14 -2.30
N ALA A 128 3.63 -2.12 -2.55
CA ALA A 128 2.84 -3.33 -2.67
C ALA A 128 3.22 -4.15 -3.93
N ILE A 129 3.42 -3.50 -5.07
CA ILE A 129 3.81 -4.17 -6.32
C ILE A 129 5.27 -4.64 -6.24
N GLU A 130 6.16 -3.88 -5.61
CA GLU A 130 7.54 -4.34 -5.33
C GLU A 130 7.53 -5.64 -4.52
N LEU A 131 6.73 -5.71 -3.45
CA LEU A 131 6.59 -6.92 -2.65
C LEU A 131 6.00 -8.08 -3.47
N ALA A 132 4.97 -7.80 -4.29
CA ALA A 132 4.41 -8.80 -5.19
C ALA A 132 5.49 -9.38 -6.12
N ASN A 133 6.38 -8.56 -6.65
CA ASN A 133 7.48 -9.01 -7.50
C ASN A 133 8.43 -9.98 -6.76
N TYR A 134 8.94 -9.57 -5.59
CA TYR A 134 9.88 -10.42 -4.85
C TYR A 134 9.23 -11.72 -4.33
N THR A 135 7.95 -11.69 -3.97
CA THR A 135 7.23 -12.92 -3.61
C THR A 135 7.10 -13.86 -4.81
N LEU A 136 6.79 -13.37 -6.02
CA LEU A 136 6.74 -14.19 -7.23
C LEU A 136 8.11 -14.80 -7.58
N ILE A 137 9.18 -14.02 -7.51
CA ILE A 137 10.55 -14.49 -7.78
C ILE A 137 10.93 -15.64 -6.84
N SER A 138 10.45 -15.61 -5.59
CA SER A 138 10.82 -16.62 -4.60
C SER A 138 10.19 -17.99 -4.78
N SER A 139 8.98 -18.10 -5.36
CA SER A 139 8.29 -19.39 -5.45
C SER A 139 7.28 -19.46 -6.57
N ALA A 140 7.24 -20.62 -7.24
CA ALA A 140 6.18 -20.97 -8.19
C ALA A 140 4.77 -20.94 -7.57
N LEU A 141 4.66 -21.30 -6.28
CA LEU A 141 3.39 -21.36 -5.56
C LEU A 141 2.73 -19.97 -5.45
N ASN A 142 3.54 -18.92 -5.48
CA ASN A 142 3.12 -17.53 -5.38
C ASN A 142 2.49 -17.04 -6.70
N ALA A 143 3.02 -17.45 -7.86
CA ALA A 143 2.43 -17.13 -9.16
C ALA A 143 1.05 -17.77 -9.34
N GLU A 144 0.89 -19.02 -8.90
CA GLU A 144 -0.41 -19.68 -8.94
C GLU A 144 -1.42 -18.99 -8.00
N GLN A 145 -0.98 -18.63 -6.78
CA GLN A 145 -1.84 -17.94 -5.82
C GLN A 145 -2.29 -16.57 -6.35
N LEU A 146 -1.35 -15.78 -6.89
CA LEU A 146 -1.64 -14.48 -7.50
C LEU A 146 -2.71 -14.61 -8.59
N ARG A 147 -2.60 -15.60 -9.49
CA ARG A 147 -3.61 -15.84 -10.53
C ARG A 147 -4.97 -16.24 -9.94
N ARG A 148 -5.00 -17.17 -8.97
CA ARG A 148 -6.24 -17.66 -8.36
C ARG A 148 -7.03 -16.55 -7.67
N ASP A 149 -6.33 -15.57 -7.08
CA ASP A 149 -6.94 -14.49 -6.31
C ASP A 149 -7.18 -13.21 -7.14
N ASN A 150 -7.16 -13.32 -8.47
CA ASN A 150 -7.30 -12.20 -9.42
C ASN A 150 -6.24 -11.09 -9.26
N GLY A 151 -5.05 -11.45 -8.80
CA GLY A 151 -3.94 -10.53 -8.63
C GLY A 151 -3.32 -10.09 -9.96
N LEU A 152 -3.44 -10.88 -11.03
CA LEU A 152 -2.97 -10.47 -12.36
C LEU A 152 -3.78 -9.28 -12.88
N GLU A 153 -5.10 -9.28 -12.65
CA GLU A 153 -6.03 -8.23 -13.03
C GLU A 153 -5.77 -6.93 -12.25
N ALA A 154 -5.45 -7.05 -10.94
CA ALA A 154 -5.04 -5.91 -10.14
C ALA A 154 -3.73 -5.28 -10.67
N LEU A 155 -2.76 -6.11 -11.06
CA LEU A 155 -1.52 -5.63 -11.69
C LEU A 155 -1.77 -4.97 -13.06
N VAL A 156 -2.64 -5.54 -13.90
CA VAL A 156 -3.02 -4.92 -15.19
C VAL A 156 -3.69 -3.57 -14.98
N THR A 157 -4.57 -3.45 -13.98
CA THR A 157 -5.21 -2.17 -13.63
C THR A 157 -4.17 -1.12 -13.27
N ALA A 158 -3.19 -1.46 -12.42
CA ALA A 158 -2.08 -0.56 -12.09
C ALA A 158 -1.22 -0.20 -13.31
N PHE A 159 -0.96 -1.18 -14.17
CA PHE A 159 -0.16 -1.03 -15.40
C PHE A 159 -0.82 -0.06 -16.39
N ASP A 160 -2.10 -0.26 -16.68
CA ASP A 160 -2.88 0.55 -17.62
C ASP A 160 -2.98 2.01 -17.14
N ARG A 161 -2.93 2.24 -15.82
CA ARG A 161 -2.87 3.58 -15.23
C ARG A 161 -1.47 4.20 -15.29
N CYS A 162 -0.42 3.43 -15.03
CA CYS A 162 0.95 3.96 -14.92
C CYS A 162 1.66 4.14 -16.26
N VAL A 163 1.44 3.25 -17.24
CA VAL A 163 2.11 3.31 -18.54
C VAL A 163 1.86 4.64 -19.30
N PRO A 164 0.63 5.20 -19.32
CA PRO A 164 0.39 6.51 -19.91
C PRO A 164 1.17 7.66 -19.26
N MET A 165 1.52 7.53 -17.98
CA MET A 165 2.22 8.54 -17.19
C MET A 165 3.74 8.51 -17.39
N VAL A 166 4.28 7.46 -18.01
CA VAL A 166 5.68 7.43 -18.41
C VAL A 166 5.87 8.28 -19.67
N THR A 167 6.78 9.25 -19.58
CA THR A 167 7.08 10.24 -20.62
C THR A 167 8.58 10.31 -20.89
N MET A 168 9.00 11.03 -21.95
CA MET A 168 10.43 11.19 -22.27
C MET A 168 11.21 11.99 -21.21
N SER A 169 10.51 12.76 -20.37
CA SER A 169 11.09 13.47 -19.23
C SER A 169 11.10 12.66 -17.94
N SER A 170 10.55 11.44 -17.93
CA SER A 170 10.50 10.61 -16.74
C SER A 170 11.91 10.16 -16.31
N ASN A 171 12.10 10.05 -15.00
CA ASN A 171 13.31 9.56 -14.37
C ASN A 171 13.13 8.12 -13.88
N PRO A 172 14.23 7.37 -13.68
CA PRO A 172 14.16 6.02 -13.14
C PRO A 172 13.36 5.93 -11.85
N ASP A 173 13.49 6.90 -10.94
CA ASP A 173 12.87 6.85 -9.61
C ASP A 173 11.42 7.36 -9.57
N ASP A 174 10.86 7.78 -10.72
CA ASP A 174 9.46 8.20 -10.77
C ASP A 174 8.54 7.02 -10.46
N MET A 175 7.51 7.24 -9.63
CA MET A 175 6.58 6.18 -9.20
C MET A 175 5.98 5.39 -10.38
N PRO A 176 5.47 6.00 -11.47
CA PRO A 176 4.96 5.24 -12.61
C PRO A 176 6.02 4.35 -13.27
N VAL A 177 7.29 4.77 -13.28
CA VAL A 177 8.39 3.99 -13.86
C VAL A 177 8.70 2.77 -12.99
N GLN A 178 8.82 2.96 -11.67
CA GLN A 178 9.05 1.86 -10.73
C GLN A 178 7.89 0.84 -10.74
N VAL A 179 6.65 1.31 -10.74
CA VAL A 179 5.46 0.45 -10.85
C VAL A 179 5.50 -0.34 -12.16
N CYS A 180 5.76 0.31 -13.31
CA CYS A 180 5.84 -0.40 -14.58
C CYS A 180 6.93 -1.47 -14.60
N ILE A 181 8.12 -1.20 -14.04
CA ILE A 181 9.21 -2.18 -13.95
C ILE A 181 8.75 -3.40 -13.15
N HIS A 182 8.24 -3.20 -11.94
CA HIS A 182 7.83 -4.31 -11.08
C HIS A 182 6.65 -5.09 -11.66
N VAL A 183 5.69 -4.43 -12.31
CA VAL A 183 4.60 -5.14 -13.00
C VAL A 183 5.15 -5.98 -14.17
N CYS A 184 6.07 -5.46 -14.98
CA CYS A 184 6.72 -6.23 -16.03
C CYS A 184 7.44 -7.47 -15.47
N ASP A 185 8.17 -7.33 -14.37
CA ASP A 185 8.87 -8.44 -13.71
C ASP A 185 7.88 -9.48 -13.14
N CYS A 186 6.78 -9.03 -12.54
CA CYS A 186 5.69 -9.88 -12.08
C CYS A 186 5.10 -10.70 -13.23
N PHE A 187 4.77 -10.03 -14.34
CA PHE A 187 4.24 -10.68 -15.54
C PHE A 187 5.25 -11.66 -16.15
N ALA A 188 6.53 -11.30 -16.23
CA ALA A 188 7.57 -12.18 -16.73
C ALA A 188 7.69 -13.46 -15.89
N THR A 189 7.67 -13.32 -14.56
CA THR A 189 7.72 -14.45 -13.63
C THR A 189 6.46 -15.30 -13.72
N ALA A 190 5.28 -14.68 -13.74
CA ALA A 190 4.01 -15.39 -13.88
C ALA A 190 3.92 -16.13 -15.22
N ALA A 191 4.43 -15.55 -16.32
CA ALA A 191 4.41 -16.15 -17.63
C ALA A 191 5.26 -17.43 -17.76
N THR A 192 6.08 -17.78 -16.77
CA THR A 192 6.71 -19.12 -16.72
C THR A 192 5.67 -20.24 -16.55
N PHE A 193 4.48 -19.93 -16.03
CA PHE A 193 3.37 -20.87 -15.83
C PHE A 193 2.32 -20.75 -16.92
N GLU A 194 1.92 -21.89 -17.52
CA GLU A 194 0.97 -21.92 -18.64
C GLU A 194 -0.39 -21.29 -18.29
N ALA A 195 -0.96 -21.64 -17.14
CA ALA A 195 -2.25 -21.09 -16.71
C ALA A 195 -2.21 -19.57 -16.52
N CYS A 196 -1.06 -19.01 -16.12
CA CYS A 196 -0.88 -17.57 -16.03
C CYS A 196 -0.74 -16.95 -17.43
N ARG A 197 0.00 -17.59 -18.36
CA ARG A 197 0.09 -17.12 -19.75
C ARG A 197 -1.28 -17.08 -20.43
N GLN A 198 -2.08 -18.12 -20.28
CA GLN A 198 -3.45 -18.18 -20.81
C GLN A 198 -4.28 -17.01 -20.28
N ARG A 199 -4.20 -16.73 -18.97
CA ARG A 199 -4.92 -15.60 -18.37
C ARG A 199 -4.42 -14.24 -18.86
N LEU A 200 -3.10 -14.05 -18.97
CA LEU A 200 -2.49 -12.82 -19.49
C LEU A 200 -2.90 -12.54 -20.95
N MET A 201 -3.04 -13.59 -21.76
CA MET A 201 -3.48 -13.48 -23.16
C MET A 201 -4.90 -12.91 -23.30
N GLU A 202 -5.76 -13.14 -22.32
CA GLU A 202 -7.14 -12.61 -22.30
C GLU A 202 -7.21 -11.12 -21.94
N MET A 203 -6.07 -10.48 -21.63
CA MET A 203 -5.96 -9.08 -21.23
C MET A 203 -5.15 -8.28 -22.27
N PRO A 204 -5.78 -7.88 -23.40
CA PRO A 204 -5.05 -7.39 -24.59
C PRO A 204 -4.37 -6.02 -24.40
N SER A 205 -4.73 -5.24 -23.37
CA SER A 205 -4.10 -3.94 -23.08
C SER A 205 -2.60 -4.08 -22.78
N ILE A 206 -2.19 -5.22 -22.21
CA ILE A 206 -0.81 -5.52 -21.83
C ILE A 206 0.16 -5.35 -23.01
N PHE A 207 -0.16 -5.90 -24.18
CA PHE A 207 0.78 -5.95 -25.30
C PHE A 207 1.09 -4.57 -25.87
N GLY A 208 0.06 -3.74 -26.05
CA GLY A 208 0.26 -2.36 -26.51
C GLY A 208 1.08 -1.54 -25.51
N ALA A 209 0.82 -1.74 -24.22
CA ALA A 209 1.55 -1.09 -23.14
C ALA A 209 3.03 -1.54 -23.09
N LEU A 210 3.32 -2.84 -23.17
CA LEU A 210 4.71 -3.36 -23.23
C LEU A 210 5.48 -2.77 -24.43
N CYS A 211 4.88 -2.78 -25.61
CA CYS A 211 5.49 -2.21 -26.82
C CYS A 211 5.79 -0.71 -26.67
N ARG A 212 4.91 0.06 -26.00
CA ARG A 212 5.17 1.47 -25.69
C ARG A 212 6.38 1.62 -24.76
N LEU A 213 6.50 0.79 -23.72
CA LEU A 213 7.61 0.86 -22.76
C LEU A 213 8.99 0.63 -23.39
N LEU A 214 9.07 -0.13 -24.50
CA LEU A 214 10.32 -0.34 -25.25
C LEU A 214 10.88 0.95 -25.86
N GLN A 215 10.05 1.99 -26.05
CA GLN A 215 10.43 3.22 -26.73
C GLN A 215 11.26 4.17 -25.86
N PHE A 216 11.28 3.97 -24.54
CA PHE A 216 11.99 4.82 -23.59
C PHE A 216 13.46 4.40 -23.43
N SER A 217 14.29 4.71 -24.42
CA SER A 217 15.73 4.40 -24.40
C SER A 217 16.50 5.11 -23.28
N ASN A 218 15.97 6.23 -22.78
CA ASN A 218 16.49 6.93 -21.60
C ASN A 218 16.21 6.18 -20.27
N LEU A 219 15.34 5.17 -20.28
CA LEU A 219 14.99 4.34 -19.12
C LEU A 219 15.36 2.86 -19.40
N PRO A 220 16.66 2.52 -19.45
CA PRO A 220 17.11 1.19 -19.89
C PRO A 220 16.58 0.04 -19.03
N ARG A 221 16.37 0.25 -17.72
CA ARG A 221 15.78 -0.76 -16.84
C ARG A 221 14.32 -1.06 -17.19
N LEU A 222 13.54 -0.01 -17.49
CA LEU A 222 12.14 -0.13 -17.89
C LEU A 222 11.98 -0.83 -19.24
N SER A 223 12.74 -0.40 -20.24
CA SER A 223 12.71 -1.03 -21.56
C SER A 223 13.20 -2.49 -21.51
N THR A 224 14.21 -2.79 -20.68
CA THR A 224 14.67 -4.17 -20.45
C THR A 224 13.61 -5.03 -19.77
N ALA A 225 12.95 -4.53 -18.71
CA ALA A 225 11.88 -5.27 -18.03
C ALA A 225 10.72 -5.58 -19.00
N SER A 226 10.33 -4.61 -19.83
CA SER A 226 9.33 -4.83 -20.88
C SER A 226 9.77 -5.90 -21.88
N ALA A 227 11.00 -5.84 -22.39
CA ALA A 227 11.52 -6.82 -23.32
C ALA A 227 11.59 -8.23 -22.72
N GLN A 228 12.00 -8.36 -21.45
CA GLN A 228 12.03 -9.62 -20.72
C GLN A 228 10.63 -10.19 -20.51
N CYS A 229 9.65 -9.34 -20.22
CA CYS A 229 8.25 -9.72 -20.10
C CYS A 229 7.70 -10.24 -21.43
N ILE A 230 7.93 -9.53 -22.54
CA ILE A 230 7.55 -9.99 -23.89
C ILE A 230 8.18 -11.35 -24.19
N ARG A 231 9.49 -11.51 -23.91
CA ARG A 231 10.19 -12.79 -24.10
C ARG A 231 9.56 -13.92 -23.29
N ALA A 232 9.19 -13.66 -22.03
CA ALA A 232 8.58 -14.67 -21.17
C ALA A 232 7.15 -15.05 -21.60
N MET A 233 6.42 -14.13 -22.23
CA MET A 233 5.09 -14.38 -22.80
C MET A 233 5.14 -15.07 -24.16
N ALA A 234 6.19 -14.84 -24.95
CA ALA A 234 6.39 -15.39 -26.29
C ALA A 234 6.89 -16.86 -26.27
N VAL A 235 6.19 -17.71 -25.53
CA VAL A 235 6.43 -19.15 -25.46
C VAL A 235 5.67 -19.83 -26.59
N ASP A 236 6.43 -20.37 -27.56
CA ASP A 236 5.90 -21.20 -28.64
C ASP A 236 6.13 -22.68 -28.31
N THR A 237 5.06 -23.48 -28.28
CA THR A 237 5.12 -24.90 -27.90
C THR A 237 5.73 -25.80 -28.98
N LEU A 238 5.88 -25.31 -30.22
CA LEU A 238 6.53 -26.02 -31.32
C LEU A 238 8.04 -25.72 -31.39
N LEU A 239 8.46 -24.54 -30.93
CA LEU A 239 9.86 -24.07 -30.99
C LEU A 239 10.63 -24.20 -29.66
N GLN A 240 9.98 -24.63 -28.58
CA GLN A 240 10.60 -24.97 -27.28
C GLN A 240 11.02 -26.43 -27.20
#